data_AF-A0A2D9S8A8-F1
#
_entry.id   AF-A0A2D9S8A8-F1
#
_cell.length_a   1.000
_cell.length_b   1.000
_cell.length_c   1.000
_cell.angle_alpha   90.00
_cell.angle_beta   90.00
_cell.angle_gamma   90.00
#
_symmetry.space_group_name_H-M   'P 1'
#
loop_
_entity.id
_entity.type
_entity.pdbx_description
1 polymer ?
#
loop_
_entity_poly.entity_id
_entity_poly.type
_entity_poly.pdbx_seq_one_letter_code
_entity_poly.pdbx_strand_id
1 'polypeptide(L)' 'MIKECSKCSARWLDGQLYWADGKMGCPHDLAGLVCNLPDLKEEGICINPCKGSTSGMTWQHRNIMLDYWDI' A
#
# COMPACT_ATOMS: atom_id res chain seq x y z
N MET A 1 -4.33 15.01 13.40
CA MET A 1 -3.78 13.85 14.17
C MET A 1 -3.00 12.97 13.21
N ILE A 2 -1.76 12.59 13.54
CA ILE A 2 -0.93 11.70 12.70
C ILE A 2 -1.09 10.27 13.20
N LYS A 3 -1.39 9.33 12.30
CA LYS A 3 -1.33 7.89 12.58
C LYS A 3 -0.30 7.26 11.67
N GLU A 4 0.59 6.44 12.22
CA GLU A 4 1.59 5.70 11.45
C GLU A 4 1.34 4.20 11.57
N CYS A 5 1.38 3.50 10.44
CA CYS A 5 1.23 2.05 10.41
C CYS A 5 2.56 1.40 10.77
N SER A 6 2.62 0.66 11.87
CA SER A 6 3.83 -0.06 12.28
C SER A 6 4.24 -1.19 11.31
N LYS A 7 3.35 -1.61 10.39
CA LYS A 7 3.63 -2.67 9.41
C LYS A 7 4.20 -2.16 8.08
N CYS A 8 3.64 -1.08 7.53
CA CYS A 8 4.06 -0.56 6.22
C CYS A 8 4.68 0.84 6.26
N SER A 9 4.84 1.42 7.45
CA SER A 9 5.37 2.78 7.69
C SER A 9 4.60 3.92 7.00
N ALA A 10 3.44 3.61 6.42
CA ALA A 10 2.55 4.61 5.85
C ALA A 10 1.92 5.48 6.94
N ARG A 11 1.68 6.75 6.62
CA ARG A 11 1.17 7.76 7.55
C ARG A 11 -0.16 8.30 7.09
N TRP A 12 -1.07 8.55 8.03
CA TRP A 12 -2.33 9.23 7.81
C TRP A 12 -2.30 10.57 8.54
N LEU A 13 -2.36 11.66 7.78
CA LEU A 13 -2.47 13.03 8.29
C LEU A 13 -3.88 13.52 7.98
N ASP A 14 -4.71 13.67 9.01
CA ASP A 14 -6.10 14.11 8.91
C ASP A 14 -6.92 13.31 7.87
N GLY A 15 -6.69 12.00 7.84
CA GLY A 15 -7.37 11.05 6.94
C GLY A 15 -6.70 10.85 5.59
N GLN A 16 -5.79 11.73 5.17
CA GLN A 16 -5.03 11.57 3.93
C GLN A 16 -3.85 10.62 4.16
N LEU A 17 -3.76 9.59 3.31
CA LEU A 17 -2.61 8.69 3.25
C LEU A 17 -1.40 9.35 2.59
N TYR A 18 -0.24 9.14 3.19
CA TYR A 18 1.09 9.37 2.65
C TYR A 18 1.93 8.10 2.74
N TRP A 19 2.68 7.82 1.68
CA TRP A 19 3.71 6.77 1.67
C TRP A 19 4.82 7.08 2.68
N ALA A 20 5.69 6.09 2.94
CA ALA A 20 6.84 6.27 3.83
C ALA A 20 7.81 7.38 3.35
N ASP A 21 7.85 7.66 2.04
CA ASP A 21 8.65 8.74 1.44
C ASP A 21 7.96 10.13 1.50
N GLY A 22 6.76 10.22 2.07
CA GLY A 22 6.01 11.46 2.23
C GLY A 22 5.18 11.88 1.02
N LYS A 23 5.13 11.11 -0.06
CA LYS A 23 4.22 11.39 -1.18
C LYS A 23 2.80 10.98 -0.83
N MET A 24 1.83 11.72 -1.37
CA MET A 24 0.41 11.37 -1.25
C MET A 24 0.14 10.01 -1.90
N GLY A 25 -0.67 9.18 -1.26
CA GLY A 25 -0.97 7.82 -1.71
C GLY A 25 -2.45 7.47 -1.69
N CYS A 26 -2.80 6.41 -2.42
CA CYS A 26 -4.13 5.80 -2.41
C CYS A 26 -4.15 4.59 -1.47
N PRO A 27 -5.11 4.51 -0.52
CA PRO A 27 -5.20 3.37 0.42
C PRO A 27 -5.34 2.00 -0.25
N HIS A 28 -6.02 1.94 -1.41
CA HIS A 28 -6.18 0.72 -2.18
C HIS A 28 -4.88 0.30 -2.90
N ASP A 29 -4.11 1.26 -3.40
CA ASP A 29 -2.80 0.97 -4.00
C ASP A 29 -1.81 0.48 -2.94
N LEU A 30 -1.78 1.13 -1.78
CA LEU A 30 -0.97 0.69 -0.64
C LEU A 30 -1.35 -0.72 -0.20
N ALA A 31 -2.64 -1.07 -0.25
CA ALA A 31 -3.09 -2.42 0.07
C ALA A 31 -2.50 -3.45 -0.90
N GLY A 32 -2.68 -3.25 -2.21
CA GLY A 32 -2.24 -4.17 -3.24
C GLY A 32 -0.73 -4.25 -3.45
N LEU A 33 0.00 -3.17 -3.21
CA LEU A 33 1.46 -3.12 -3.40
C LEU A 33 2.26 -3.48 -2.15
N VAL A 34 1.70 -3.31 -0.95
CA VAL A 34 2.44 -3.46 0.31
C VAL A 34 1.65 -4.25 1.37
N CYS A 35 0.45 -3.81 1.78
CA CYS A 35 -0.22 -4.40 2.95
C CYS A 35 -0.65 -5.86 2.81
N ASN A 36 -0.84 -6.32 1.57
CA ASN A 36 -1.26 -7.69 1.25
C ASN A 36 -0.06 -8.62 0.97
N LEU A 37 1.18 -8.10 0.99
CA LEU A 37 2.35 -8.93 0.77
C LEU A 37 2.55 -9.91 1.92
N PRO A 38 2.83 -11.20 1.64
CA PRO A 38 3.00 -12.22 2.67
C PRO A 38 4.22 -11.95 3.56
N ASP A 39 5.26 -11.31 3.02
CA ASP A 39 6.54 -11.09 3.71
C ASP A 39 6.56 -9.82 4.57
N LEU A 40 5.44 -9.09 4.64
CA LEU A 40 5.31 -7.92 5.51
C LEU A 40 5.28 -8.41 6.98
N LYS A 41 6.48 -8.53 7.58
CA LYS A 41 6.79 -9.17 8.87
C LYS A 41 5.68 -9.06 9.93
N GLU A 42 5.49 -10.16 10.65
CA GLU A 42 4.28 -10.51 11.39
C GLU A 42 3.92 -9.63 12.60
N GLU A 43 4.79 -8.76 13.10
CA GLU A 43 4.49 -8.05 14.35
C GLU A 43 3.63 -6.78 14.12
N GLY A 44 2.49 -6.70 14.81
CA GLY A 44 1.61 -5.53 14.85
C GLY A 44 0.36 -5.57 13.96
N ILE A 45 -0.45 -4.51 14.07
CA ILE A 45 -1.73 -4.37 13.36
C ILE A 45 -1.55 -3.37 12.22
N CYS A 46 -1.83 -3.81 11.00
CA CYS A 46 -1.89 -2.89 9.87
C CYS A 46 -3.18 -2.06 9.98
N ILE A 47 -3.04 -0.74 9.98
CA ILE A 47 -4.16 0.21 10.18
C ILE A 47 -4.78 0.71 8.87
N ASN A 48 -4.31 0.23 7.73
CA ASN A 48 -4.88 0.61 6.44
C ASN A 48 -6.32 0.06 6.36
N PRO A 49 -7.36 0.93 6.25
CA PRO A 49 -8.75 0.47 6.15
C PRO A 49 -9.01 -0.39 4.91
N CYS A 50 -8.15 -0.29 3.88
CA CYS A 50 -8.28 -1.05 2.65
C CYS A 50 -7.42 -2.34 2.62
N LYS A 51 -6.83 -2.78 3.74
CA LYS A 51 -6.09 -4.06 3.78
C LYS A 51 -6.98 -5.21 3.28
N GLY A 52 -6.44 -6.05 2.40
CA GLY A 52 -7.16 -7.13 1.71
C GLY A 52 -7.82 -6.69 0.41
N SER A 53 -7.93 -5.39 0.15
CA SER A 53 -8.44 -4.89 -1.13
C SER A 53 -7.44 -5.10 -2.27
N THR A 54 -7.97 -5.42 -3.45
CA THR A 54 -7.23 -5.55 -4.72
C THR A 54 -7.73 -4.55 -5.77
N SER A 55 -8.61 -3.61 -5.42
CA SER A 55 -9.23 -2.67 -6.37
C SER A 55 -8.34 -1.49 -6.77
N GLY A 56 -7.15 -1.37 -6.17
CA GLY A 56 -6.12 -0.41 -6.58
C GLY A 56 -5.02 -1.08 -7.40
N MET A 57 -3.86 -0.43 -7.44
CA MET A 57 -2.65 -0.99 -8.05
C MET A 57 -2.19 -2.24 -7.28
N THR A 58 -1.82 -3.28 -8.02
CA THR A 58 -1.25 -4.53 -7.49
C THR A 58 0.03 -4.86 -8.25
N TRP A 59 0.83 -5.79 -7.71
CA TRP A 59 1.98 -6.32 -8.46
C TRP A 59 1.57 -7.06 -9.74
N GLN A 60 0.40 -7.72 -9.76
CA GLN A 60 -0.14 -8.33 -10.97
C GLN A 60 -0.39 -7.27 -12.06
N HIS A 61 -1.01 -6.14 -11.71
CA HIS A 61 -1.20 -5.04 -12.66
C HIS A 61 0.14 -4.49 -13.17
N ARG A 62 1.14 -4.33 -12.29
CA ARG A 62 2.47 -3.86 -12.70
C ARG A 62 3.19 -4.84 -13.63
N ASN A 63 3.14 -6.14 -13.36
CA ASN A 63 3.76 -7.15 -14.22
C ASN A 63 3.12 -7.14 -15.61
N ILE A 64 1.80 -7.09 -15.68
CA ILE A 64 1.06 -6.96 -16.95
C ILE A 64 1.50 -5.71 -17.72
N MET A 65 1.64 -4.56 -17.03
CA MET A 65 2.09 -3.33 -17.68
C MET A 65 3.51 -3.43 -18.23
N LEU A 66 4.42 -4.12 -17.54
CA LEU A 66 5.78 -4.37 -18.02
C LEU A 66 5.74 -5.26 -19.27
N ASP A 67 5.01 -6.37 -19.23
CA ASP A 67 4.87 -7.29 -20.37
C ASP A 67 4.31 -6.59 -21.62
N TYR A 68 3.40 -5.62 -21.45
CA TYR A 68 2.85 -4.83 -22.56
C TYR A 68 3.79 -3.75 -23.10
N TRP A 69 4.76 -3.31 -22.31
CA TRP A 69 5.69 -2.24 -22.68
C TRP A 69 7.02 -2.77 -23.23
N ASP A 70 7.26 -4.09 -23.09
CA ASP A 70 8.38 -4.83 -23.68
C ASP A 70 8.08 -5.31 -25.12
N ILE A 71 7.11 -4.68 -25.81
CA ILE A 71 6.68 -4.97 -27.20
C ILE A 71 7.10 -3.84 -28.15
#